data_AF-A0A934M3H6-F1
#
_entry.id   AF-A0A934M3H6-F1
#
_cell.length_a   1.000
_cell.length_b   1.000
_cell.length_c   1.000
_cell.angle_alpha   90.00
_cell.angle_beta   90.00
_cell.angle_gamma   90.00
#
_symmetry.space_group_name_H-M   'P 1'
#
loop_
_entity.id
_entity.type
_entity.pdbx_description
1 polymer ?
#
loop_
_entity_poly.entity_id
_entity_poly.type
_entity_poly.pdbx_seq_one_letter_code
_entity_poly.pdbx_strand_id
1 'polypeptide(L)' 'MGRWRNKGHHEKAMETAKDLLDKGMGMGEIKEITDLNEQDVIKAKDKMNGNR' A
#
# COMPACT_ATOMS: atom_id res chain seq x y z
N MET A 1 12.32 -9.51 24.46
CA MET A 1 12.32 -9.68 22.99
C MET A 1 10.88 -9.80 22.49
N GLY A 2 10.25 -8.68 22.11
CA GLY A 2 8.85 -8.64 21.65
C GLY A 2 8.76 -8.59 20.13
N ARG A 3 8.68 -9.74 19.48
CA ARG A 3 8.62 -9.91 18.02
C ARG A 3 7.17 -9.71 17.48
N TRP A 4 6.53 -8.58 17.80
CA TRP A 4 5.11 -8.31 17.51
C TRP A 4 4.82 -6.89 16.99
N ARG A 5 5.83 -6.13 16.54
CA ARG A 5 5.68 -4.71 16.18
C ARG A 5 5.52 -4.41 14.69
N ASN A 6 5.67 -5.40 13.80
CA ASN A 6 5.74 -5.18 12.35
C ASN A 6 4.49 -5.59 11.54
N LYS A 7 3.47 -6.21 12.14
CA LYS A 7 2.28 -6.62 11.36
C LYS A 7 1.41 -5.43 10.93
N GLY A 8 1.18 -4.47 11.82
CA GLY A 8 0.30 -3.32 11.53
C GLY A 8 0.90 -2.28 10.60
N HIS A 9 2.23 -2.21 10.47
CA HIS A 9 2.86 -1.20 9.61
C HIS A 9 2.57 -1.44 8.13
N HIS A 10 2.64 -2.72 7.72
CA HIS A 10 2.36 -3.11 6.34
C HIS A 10 0.87 -2.99 5.99
N GLU A 11 -0.03 -3.34 6.92
CA GLU A 11 -1.47 -3.16 6.72
C GLU A 11 -1.84 -1.69 6.58
N LYS A 12 -1.30 -0.83 7.45
CA LYS A 12 -1.54 0.62 7.40
C LYS A 12 -0.97 1.24 6.11
N ALA A 13 0.21 0.78 5.68
CA ALA A 13 0.80 1.20 4.42
C ALA A 13 -0.06 0.79 3.21
N MET A 14 -0.60 -0.44 3.21
CA MET A 14 -1.54 -0.90 2.17
C MET A 14 -2.84 -0.12 2.14
N GLU A 15 -3.44 0.18 3.30
CA GLU A 15 -4.65 1.02 3.37
C GLU A 15 -4.36 2.44 2.83
N THR A 16 -3.25 3.02 3.24
CA THR A 16 -2.82 4.34 2.75
C THR A 16 -2.62 4.32 1.24
N ALA A 17 -1.95 3.30 0.68
CA ALA A 17 -1.75 3.20 -0.76
C ALA A 17 -3.06 3.09 -1.53
N LYS A 18 -4.06 2.36 -1.03
CA LYS A 18 -5.39 2.28 -1.66
C LYS A 18 -6.11 3.63 -1.64
N ASP A 19 -6.07 4.36 -0.52
CA ASP A 19 -6.68 5.68 -0.39
C ASP A 19 -6.02 6.70 -1.34
N LEU A 20 -4.70 6.65 -1.49
CA LEU A 20 -3.97 7.50 -2.43
C LEU A 20 -4.27 7.13 -3.90
N LEU A 21 -4.40 5.83 -4.21
CA LEU A 21 -4.82 5.35 -5.53
C LEU A 21 -6.26 5.80 -5.86
N ASP A 22 -7.18 5.74 -4.89
CA ASP A 22 -8.56 6.23 -5.02
C ASP A 22 -8.60 7.72 -5.36
N LYS A 23 -7.73 8.50 -4.70
CA LYS A 23 -7.54 9.94 -4.95
C LYS A 23 -6.92 10.26 -6.31
N GLY A 24 -6.53 9.25 -7.09
CA GLY A 24 -5.91 9.43 -8.40
C GLY A 24 -4.41 9.78 -8.34
N MET A 25 -3.76 9.51 -7.21
CA MET A 25 -2.34 9.82 -7.02
C MET A 25 -1.43 8.89 -7.85
N GLY A 26 -0.28 9.42 -8.28
CA GLY A 26 0.71 8.69 -9.05
C GLY A 26 1.40 7.58 -8.24
N MET A 27 1.75 6.48 -8.90
CA MET A 27 2.36 5.31 -8.26
C MET A 27 3.72 5.61 -7.60
N GLY A 28 4.48 6.55 -8.17
CA GLY A 28 5.76 7.01 -7.62
C GLY A 28 5.58 7.70 -6.26
N GLU A 29 4.66 8.65 -6.18
CA GLU A 29 4.34 9.37 -4.95
C GLU A 29 3.83 8.42 -3.86
N ILE A 30 3.00 7.45 -4.24
CA ILE A 30 2.47 6.46 -3.29
C ILE A 30 3.60 5.62 -2.68
N LYS A 31 4.59 5.19 -3.48
CA LYS A 31 5.76 4.47 -2.96
C LYS A 31 6.55 5.33 -1.98
N GLU A 32 6.77 6.61 -2.31
CA GLU A 32 7.50 7.53 -1.45
C GLU A 32 6.77 7.80 -0.13
N ILE A 33 5.43 7.86 -0.14
CA ILE A 33 4.63 8.14 1.06
C ILE A 33 4.44 6.90 1.94
N THR A 34 4.22 5.74 1.33
CA THR A 34 3.81 4.52 2.05
C THR A 34 4.98 3.58 2.38
N ASP A 35 6.19 3.90 1.91
CA ASP A 35 7.38 3.03 1.99
C ASP A 35 7.13 1.63 1.40
N LEU A 36 6.12 1.52 0.53
CA LEU A 36 5.79 0.27 -0.14
C LEU A 36 6.66 0.06 -1.37
N ASN A 37 6.92 -1.21 -1.65
CA ASN A 37 7.50 -1.57 -2.92
C ASN A 37 6.48 -1.44 -4.06
N GLU A 38 7.00 -1.33 -5.28
CA GLU A 38 6.18 -1.20 -6.48
C GLU A 38 5.19 -2.35 -6.60
N GLN A 39 5.62 -3.57 -6.29
CA GLN A 39 4.74 -4.75 -6.31
C GLN A 39 3.59 -4.66 -5.30
N ASP A 40 3.80 -4.05 -4.13
CA ASP A 40 2.75 -3.88 -3.14
C ASP A 40 1.72 -2.84 -3.58
N VAL A 41 2.17 -1.75 -4.20
CA VAL A 41 1.28 -0.75 -4.79
C VAL A 41 0.53 -1.32 -6.00
N ILE A 42 1.17 -2.15 -6.84
CA ILE A 42 0.51 -2.89 -7.94
C ILE A 42 -0.58 -3.80 -7.35
N LYS A 43 -0.26 -4.60 -6.33
CA LYS A 43 -1.24 -5.48 -5.67
C LYS A 43 -2.38 -4.71 -5.04
N ALA A 44 -2.11 -3.54 -4.42
CA ALA A 44 -3.13 -2.69 -3.85
C ALA A 44 -4.10 -2.19 -4.94
N LYS A 45 -3.56 -1.72 -6.07
CA LYS A 45 -4.32 -1.28 -7.24
C LYS A 45 -5.13 -2.42 -7.87
N ASP A 46 -4.52 -3.58 -8.08
CA ASP A 46 -5.15 -4.76 -8.68
C ASP A 46 -6.32 -5.29 -7.82
N LYS A 47 -6.12 -5.38 -6.50
CA LYS A 47 -7.19 -5.67 -5.53
C LYS A 47 -8.33 -4.66 -5.57
N MET A 48 -8.01 -3.38 -5.74
CA MET A 48 -8.98 -2.30 -5.80
C MET A 48 -9.80 -2.35 -7.10
N ASN A 49 -9.18 -2.79 -8.19
CA ASN A 49 -9.83 -2.96 -9.49
C ASN A 49 -10.63 -4.27 -9.60
N GLY A 50 -10.72 -5.07 -8.53
CA GLY A 50 -11.49 -6.31 -8.48
C GLY A 50 -10.93 -7.45 -9.34
N ASN A 51 -9.69 -7.33 -9.80
CA ASN A 51 -9.02 -8.39 -10.56
C ASN A 51 -8.61 -9.49 -9.56
N ARG A 52 -9.23 -10.66 -9.64
CA ARG A 52 -9.04 -11.79 -8.72
C ARG A 52 -8.68 -13.05 -9.48
#